data_AF-A0A9D2P3T7-F1
#
_entry.id   AF-A0A9D2P3T7-F1
#
_cell.length_a   1.000
_cell.length_b   1.000
_cell.length_c   1.000
_cell.angle_alpha   90.00
_cell.angle_beta   90.00
_cell.angle_gamma   90.00
#
_symmetry.space_group_name_H-M   'P 1'
#
loop_
_entity.id
_entity.type
_entity.pdbx_description
1 polymer ?
#
loop_
_entity_poly.entity_id
_entity_poly.type
_entity_poly.pdbx_seq_one_letter_code
_entity_poly.pdbx_strand_id
1 'polypeptide(L)'
;MAKANFDQWEGFGGHLWKEEVNVRDFIQHNYTQYDGDESFLAGPTEATNKLWGELSKLQKEERAKGGVLDMETEVVSGLTAYGPGYINEDMKDLEQVVGLQTDKPLKRAFMPYGGIKMAEQACTTYGYTPSEKLHEIFTKYHKTHNQAVFDIYTPEMKKARHNKIITGLPDTYGRGRIVGDYRRVALYGIDYLIEEKQSDFVEYERHGMKGTDFRLREEIADQIRALNGMKEMAESYGYDISKPATNAKEAVQWLYFGYLAAIKTQNGAAMSVGRISTFLDIYIQRDLEKGILTEEQAQELIDHMVMKFRMVKFARIPSYNELFSGDPVWATLEMAGIGMDGRHMVTKNDYRFLHTLENMGPSPEPNLTVLYSSHLPENFKKYAAYISVKTSSIQYENDDVMRPVWGDDYSICCCVSATETGKEIQFFGARANLAKCLLYAINGGVDEKTKQQVSPLYRPITSEYLDFDEVMEKYDQMMEWLSKLYVDTLNMIHYMHDKYYYEAAEMALIDTNVRRTFATG
;
A
#
# COMPACT_ATOMS: atom_id res chain seq x y z
N MET A 1 -24.04 -19.29 -9.72
CA MET A 1 -22.99 -19.58 -10.73
C MET A 1 -22.64 -21.06 -10.68
N ALA A 2 -22.08 -21.62 -11.75
CA ALA A 2 -21.53 -22.98 -11.68
C ALA A 2 -20.36 -22.99 -10.67
N LYS A 3 -20.24 -24.04 -9.87
CA LYS A 3 -19.16 -24.17 -8.89
C LYS A 3 -17.82 -24.15 -9.63
N ALA A 4 -16.98 -23.16 -9.35
CA ALA A 4 -15.63 -23.13 -9.88
C ALA A 4 -14.88 -24.37 -9.39
N ASN A 5 -14.34 -25.15 -10.32
CA ASN A 5 -13.58 -26.35 -10.00
C ASN A 5 -12.31 -26.35 -10.85
N PHE A 6 -11.27 -25.73 -10.30
CA PHE A 6 -9.96 -25.62 -10.94
C PHE A 6 -9.06 -26.76 -10.50
N ASP A 7 -8.33 -27.37 -11.43
CA ASP A 7 -7.34 -28.41 -11.13
C ASP A 7 -6.23 -27.90 -10.19
N GLN A 8 -5.95 -26.59 -10.24
CA GLN A 8 -5.00 -25.89 -9.37
C GLN A 8 -5.34 -25.98 -7.88
N TRP A 9 -6.61 -26.26 -7.55
CA TRP A 9 -7.10 -26.37 -6.18
C TRP A 9 -7.00 -27.78 -5.63
N GLU A 10 -6.45 -28.74 -6.39
CA GLU A 10 -6.29 -30.11 -5.96
C GLU A 10 -5.45 -30.21 -4.67
N GLY A 11 -6.00 -30.91 -3.67
CA GLY A 11 -5.38 -31.11 -2.36
C GLY A 11 -5.76 -30.04 -1.31
N PHE A 12 -6.37 -28.92 -1.71
CA PHE A 12 -6.81 -27.91 -0.73
C PHE A 12 -8.20 -28.22 -0.15
N GLY A 13 -8.30 -28.13 1.17
CA GLY A 13 -9.51 -28.25 1.97
C GLY A 13 -10.39 -27.00 1.93
N GLY A 14 -11.60 -27.10 2.48
CA GLY A 14 -12.61 -26.03 2.47
C GLY A 14 -13.51 -26.06 1.22
N HIS A 15 -14.66 -25.37 1.34
CA HIS A 15 -15.70 -25.36 0.30
C HIS A 15 -16.19 -23.95 -0.04
N LEU A 16 -16.34 -23.07 0.95
CA LEU A 16 -16.91 -21.74 0.76
C LEU A 16 -16.04 -20.88 -0.16
N TRP A 17 -14.72 -20.86 0.06
CA TRP A 17 -13.78 -20.15 -0.82
C TRP A 17 -13.74 -20.64 -2.28
N LYS A 18 -14.33 -21.80 -2.60
CA LYS A 18 -14.47 -22.33 -3.97
C LYS A 18 -15.79 -21.89 -4.63
N GLU A 19 -16.71 -21.33 -3.84
CA GLU A 19 -18.04 -20.90 -4.26
C GLU A 19 -18.15 -19.37 -4.31
N GLU A 20 -17.30 -18.65 -3.58
CA GLU A 20 -17.17 -17.19 -3.55
C GLU A 20 -15.72 -16.74 -3.34
N VAL A 21 -15.42 -15.47 -3.62
CA VAL A 21 -14.12 -14.85 -3.32
C VAL A 21 -13.95 -14.70 -1.81
N ASN A 22 -13.27 -15.66 -1.18
CA ASN A 22 -13.07 -15.73 0.28
C ASN A 22 -11.69 -16.28 0.64
N VAL A 23 -10.68 -15.43 0.54
CA VAL A 23 -9.28 -15.78 0.85
C VAL A 23 -9.11 -16.18 2.32
N ARG A 24 -9.83 -15.54 3.23
CA ARG A 24 -9.80 -15.84 4.67
C ARG A 24 -10.25 -17.28 4.95
N ASP A 25 -11.34 -17.73 4.33
CA ASP A 25 -11.81 -19.11 4.44
C ASP A 25 -10.81 -20.11 3.84
N PHE A 26 -10.19 -19.78 2.70
CA PHE A 26 -9.10 -20.57 2.13
C PHE A 26 -7.94 -20.73 3.11
N ILE A 27 -7.47 -19.62 3.71
CA ILE A 27 -6.36 -19.65 4.65
C ILE A 27 -6.71 -20.58 5.82
N GLN A 28 -7.83 -20.32 6.50
CA GLN A 28 -8.22 -21.05 7.73
C GLN A 28 -8.28 -22.58 7.57
N HIS A 29 -8.65 -23.05 6.37
CA HIS A 29 -8.76 -24.46 6.05
C HIS A 29 -7.44 -25.13 5.62
N ASN A 30 -6.41 -24.36 5.26
CA ASN A 30 -5.24 -24.90 4.55
C ASN A 30 -3.87 -24.53 5.15
N TYR A 31 -3.77 -23.52 6.01
CA TYR A 31 -2.49 -23.17 6.62
C TYR A 31 -2.03 -24.21 7.66
N THR A 32 -0.71 -24.37 7.78
CA THR A 32 -0.09 -25.27 8.77
C THR A 32 0.60 -24.45 9.85
N GLN A 33 0.18 -24.64 11.11
CA GLN A 33 0.85 -24.03 12.27
C GLN A 33 2.30 -24.48 12.36
N TYR A 34 3.20 -23.56 12.68
CA TYR A 34 4.60 -23.88 12.92
C TYR A 34 5.05 -23.49 14.33
N ASP A 35 5.26 -24.52 15.17
CA ASP A 35 5.75 -24.40 16.55
C ASP A 35 7.28 -24.48 16.67
N GLY A 36 7.96 -24.83 15.57
CA GLY A 36 9.42 -24.98 15.54
C GLY A 36 10.17 -23.64 15.65
N ASP A 37 11.49 -23.70 15.49
CA ASP A 37 12.40 -22.56 15.56
C ASP A 37 13.01 -22.23 14.18
N GLU A 38 14.01 -21.36 14.16
CA GLU A 38 14.67 -20.91 12.93
C GLU A 38 15.63 -21.95 12.30
N SER A 39 15.79 -23.16 12.86
CA SER A 39 16.84 -24.10 12.43
C SER A 39 16.64 -24.65 11.01
N PHE A 40 15.45 -24.51 10.43
CA PHE A 40 15.15 -24.98 9.08
C PHE A 40 15.55 -23.98 7.99
N LEU A 41 15.83 -22.73 8.35
CA LEU A 41 16.06 -21.66 7.39
C LEU A 41 17.29 -21.92 6.52
N ALA A 42 17.16 -21.59 5.25
CA ALA A 42 18.24 -21.67 4.28
C ALA A 42 18.88 -20.29 4.06
N GLY A 43 20.20 -20.28 3.87
CA GLY A 43 20.91 -19.06 3.47
C GLY A 43 20.58 -18.61 2.03
N PRO A 44 21.10 -17.46 1.59
CA PRO A 44 20.80 -16.94 0.26
C PRO A 44 21.47 -17.77 -0.84
N THR A 45 20.75 -18.02 -1.94
CA THR A 45 21.29 -18.72 -3.10
C THR A 45 22.36 -17.89 -3.82
N GLU A 46 23.09 -18.51 -4.75
CA GLU A 46 24.03 -17.78 -5.60
C GLU A 46 23.30 -16.72 -6.48
N ALA A 47 22.10 -17.04 -6.97
CA ALA A 47 21.29 -16.10 -7.75
C ALA A 47 20.85 -14.90 -6.91
N THR A 48 20.33 -15.13 -5.70
CA THR A 48 19.99 -14.06 -4.75
C THR A 48 21.19 -13.17 -4.47
N ASN A 49 22.37 -13.75 -4.18
CA ASN A 49 23.59 -12.99 -3.93
C ASN A 49 24.03 -12.14 -5.14
N LYS A 50 23.94 -12.67 -6.37
CA LYS A 50 24.28 -11.93 -7.59
C LYS A 50 23.32 -10.77 -7.85
N LEU A 51 22.01 -11.03 -7.79
CA LEU A 51 20.97 -10.03 -8.02
C LEU A 51 21.00 -8.93 -6.95
N TRP A 52 21.12 -9.32 -5.68
CA TRP A 52 21.24 -8.36 -4.57
C TRP A 52 22.54 -7.56 -4.65
N GLY A 53 23.64 -8.19 -5.07
CA GLY A 53 24.92 -7.53 -5.30
C GLY A 53 24.83 -6.44 -6.38
N GLU A 54 24.10 -6.70 -7.47
CA GLU A 54 23.88 -5.72 -8.52
C GLU A 54 22.95 -4.59 -8.08
N LEU A 55 21.82 -4.92 -7.46
CA LEU A 55 20.90 -3.93 -6.90
C LEU A 55 21.59 -3.04 -5.86
N SER A 56 22.45 -3.60 -5.02
CA SER A 56 23.23 -2.85 -4.04
C SER A 56 24.18 -1.84 -4.67
N LYS A 57 24.72 -2.10 -5.88
CA LYS A 57 25.51 -1.11 -6.63
C LYS A 57 24.63 0.03 -7.11
N LEU A 58 23.48 -0.30 -7.72
CA LEU A 58 22.51 0.69 -8.20
C LEU A 58 22.01 1.60 -7.06
N GLN A 59 21.77 1.04 -5.87
CA GLN A 59 21.41 1.83 -4.69
C GLN A 59 22.55 2.72 -4.17
N LYS A 60 23.82 2.30 -4.31
CA LYS A 60 24.98 3.17 -4.01
C LYS A 60 25.07 4.32 -5.00
N GLU A 61 24.83 4.05 -6.28
CA GLU A 61 24.76 5.08 -7.32
C GLU A 61 23.59 6.05 -7.08
N GLU A 62 22.41 5.55 -6.72
CA GLU A 62 21.25 6.36 -6.32
C GLU A 62 21.62 7.34 -5.21
N ARG A 63 22.26 6.85 -4.13
CA ARG A 63 22.73 7.69 -3.02
C ARG A 63 23.79 8.71 -3.47
N ALA A 64 24.73 8.31 -4.32
CA ALA A 64 25.74 9.22 -4.87
C ALA A 64 25.14 10.32 -5.75
N LYS A 65 24.00 10.07 -6.40
CA LYS A 65 23.21 11.03 -7.19
C LYS A 65 22.23 11.88 -6.36
N GLY A 66 22.28 11.81 -5.03
CA GLY A 66 21.38 12.59 -4.17
C GLY A 66 20.01 11.95 -3.93
N GLY A 67 19.89 10.62 -4.12
CA GLY A 67 18.71 9.84 -3.75
C GLY A 67 17.80 9.43 -4.90
N VAL A 68 18.10 9.83 -6.14
CA VAL A 68 17.32 9.44 -7.34
C VAL A 68 18.27 8.91 -8.41
N LEU A 69 18.07 7.66 -8.82
CA LEU A 69 18.92 7.02 -9.82
C LEU A 69 18.58 7.47 -11.25
N ASP A 70 17.28 7.43 -11.57
CA ASP A 70 16.72 7.78 -12.86
C ASP A 70 15.23 8.17 -12.74
N MET A 71 14.73 8.94 -13.69
CA MET A 71 13.32 9.40 -13.74
C MET A 71 12.77 9.32 -15.16
N GLU A 72 11.49 8.95 -15.26
CA GLU A 72 10.75 9.06 -16.52
C GLU A 72 10.39 10.52 -16.83
N THR A 73 10.48 10.92 -18.10
CA THR A 73 10.20 12.29 -18.57
C THR A 73 9.26 12.35 -19.77
N GLU A 74 9.02 11.25 -20.46
CA GLU A 74 8.27 11.20 -21.73
C GLU A 74 6.98 10.39 -21.64
N VAL A 75 6.92 9.38 -20.76
CA VAL A 75 5.80 8.43 -20.67
C VAL A 75 5.05 8.56 -19.36
N VAL A 76 3.71 8.62 -19.43
CA VAL A 76 2.83 8.55 -18.25
C VAL A 76 2.74 7.11 -17.77
N SER A 77 2.95 6.89 -16.47
CA SER A 77 2.83 5.56 -15.88
C SER A 77 1.42 4.97 -16.03
N GLY A 78 1.36 3.67 -16.23
CA GLY A 78 0.14 2.87 -16.33
C GLY A 78 0.48 1.39 -16.32
N LEU A 79 -0.54 0.52 -16.33
CA LEU A 79 -0.37 -0.93 -16.26
C LEU A 79 0.55 -1.45 -17.36
N THR A 80 0.34 -0.99 -18.60
CA THR A 80 1.03 -1.43 -19.81
C THR A 80 1.90 -0.34 -20.45
N ALA A 81 2.17 0.75 -19.73
CA ALA A 81 2.91 1.91 -20.25
C ALA A 81 4.41 1.61 -20.51
N TYR A 82 4.97 0.65 -19.77
CA TYR A 82 6.36 0.22 -19.90
C TYR A 82 6.39 -1.25 -20.31
N GLY A 83 7.39 -1.63 -21.10
CA GLY A 83 7.72 -3.03 -21.33
C GLY A 83 8.25 -3.72 -20.07
N PRO A 84 8.59 -5.02 -20.15
CA PRO A 84 9.17 -5.73 -19.03
C PRO A 84 10.54 -5.15 -18.66
N GLY A 85 10.79 -5.04 -17.35
CA GLY A 85 12.07 -4.61 -16.80
C GLY A 85 12.63 -5.65 -15.84
N TYR A 86 13.95 -5.80 -15.84
CA TYR A 86 14.70 -6.75 -15.02
C TYR A 86 15.80 -6.02 -14.23
N ILE A 87 16.30 -6.61 -13.14
CA ILE A 87 17.41 -6.01 -12.36
C ILE A 87 18.64 -5.82 -13.25
N ASN A 88 18.89 -6.82 -14.11
CA ASN A 88 19.91 -6.77 -15.14
C ASN A 88 19.49 -7.75 -16.26
N GLU A 89 19.47 -7.28 -17.51
CA GLU A 89 19.04 -8.07 -18.67
C GLU A 89 19.85 -9.37 -18.86
N ASP A 90 21.16 -9.34 -18.59
CA ASP A 90 22.05 -10.51 -18.72
C ASP A 90 21.83 -11.54 -17.61
N MET A 91 21.12 -11.15 -16.54
CA MET A 91 20.84 -11.99 -15.37
C MET A 91 19.34 -12.24 -15.16
N LYS A 92 18.48 -11.87 -16.11
CA LYS A 92 17.02 -11.97 -15.96
C LYS A 92 16.54 -13.40 -15.65
N ASP A 93 17.23 -14.41 -16.17
CA ASP A 93 16.89 -15.83 -15.95
C ASP A 93 17.19 -16.30 -14.51
N LEU A 94 17.95 -15.50 -13.73
CA LEU A 94 18.17 -15.75 -12.31
C LEU A 94 16.97 -15.31 -11.46
N GLU A 95 16.13 -14.41 -11.97
CA GLU A 95 15.01 -13.86 -11.22
C GLU A 95 13.86 -14.88 -11.12
N GLN A 96 13.71 -15.49 -9.94
CA GLN A 96 12.55 -16.34 -9.66
C GLN A 96 11.22 -15.58 -9.55
N VAL A 97 11.27 -14.28 -9.24
CA VAL A 97 10.12 -13.37 -9.19
C VAL A 97 10.47 -12.12 -9.99
N VAL A 98 9.69 -11.81 -11.03
CA VAL A 98 9.95 -10.74 -12.00
C VAL A 98 8.90 -9.64 -11.89
N GLY A 99 9.23 -8.46 -12.43
CA GLY A 99 8.32 -7.32 -12.55
C GLY A 99 8.86 -6.06 -11.88
N LEU A 100 8.95 -4.96 -12.63
CA LEU A 100 9.38 -3.65 -12.16
C LEU A 100 8.36 -2.56 -12.52
N GLN A 101 8.32 -1.47 -11.73
CA GLN A 101 7.42 -0.34 -11.97
C GLN A 101 7.64 0.30 -13.34
N THR A 102 8.88 0.33 -13.83
CA THR A 102 9.29 0.86 -15.13
C THR A 102 10.14 -0.17 -15.88
N ASP A 103 10.75 0.23 -16.99
CA ASP A 103 11.68 -0.56 -17.80
C ASP A 103 13.05 -0.78 -17.14
N LYS A 104 13.35 -0.13 -16.01
CA LYS A 104 14.65 -0.22 -15.32
C LYS A 104 14.52 -0.28 -13.80
N PRO A 105 15.49 -0.93 -13.11
CA PRO A 105 15.53 -0.93 -11.65
C PRO A 105 15.67 0.49 -11.09
N LEU A 106 14.89 0.81 -10.05
CA LEU A 106 14.92 2.10 -9.32
C LEU A 106 14.61 3.37 -10.15
N LYS A 107 14.23 3.24 -11.42
CA LYS A 107 13.76 4.37 -12.23
C LYS A 107 12.35 4.76 -11.80
N ARG A 108 12.20 6.02 -11.38
CA ARG A 108 10.93 6.55 -10.86
C ARG A 108 9.99 6.91 -12.02
N ALA A 109 8.79 6.35 -12.03
CA ALA A 109 7.79 6.62 -13.06
C ALA A 109 7.22 8.05 -12.97
N PHE A 110 6.74 8.57 -14.12
CA PHE A 110 6.07 9.87 -14.17
C PHE A 110 4.56 9.67 -13.93
N MET A 111 4.05 10.15 -12.79
CA MET A 111 2.66 9.92 -12.34
C MET A 111 1.90 11.25 -12.13
N PRO A 112 1.30 11.82 -13.19
CA PRO A 112 0.73 13.16 -13.18
C PRO A 112 -0.73 13.26 -12.72
N TYR A 113 -1.47 12.15 -12.63
CA TYR A 113 -2.90 12.14 -12.27
C TYR A 113 -3.17 12.79 -10.88
N GLY A 114 -2.25 12.58 -9.93
CA GLY A 114 -2.26 13.25 -8.62
C GLY A 114 -2.02 14.77 -8.71
N GLY A 115 -1.31 15.24 -9.73
CA GLY A 115 -1.05 16.65 -10.00
C GLY A 115 0.19 16.91 -10.85
N ILE A 116 0.01 17.55 -12.01
CA ILE A 116 1.09 17.80 -12.99
C ILE A 116 2.23 18.65 -12.44
N LYS A 117 1.91 19.72 -11.69
CA LYS A 117 2.92 20.62 -11.11
C LYS A 117 3.89 19.89 -10.19
N MET A 118 3.40 18.92 -9.41
CA MET A 118 4.24 18.17 -8.47
C MET A 118 5.07 17.12 -9.20
N ALA A 119 4.51 16.48 -10.25
CA ALA A 119 5.27 15.58 -11.09
C ALA A 119 6.43 16.31 -11.79
N GLU A 120 6.19 17.49 -12.35
CA GLU A 120 7.22 18.33 -12.98
C GLU A 120 8.25 18.86 -12.00
N GLN A 121 7.80 19.31 -10.84
CA GLN A 121 8.70 19.75 -9.78
C GLN A 121 9.58 18.61 -9.28
N ALA A 122 9.04 17.39 -9.14
CA ALA A 122 9.82 16.23 -8.75
C ALA A 122 10.93 15.96 -9.78
N CYS A 123 10.65 15.96 -11.08
CA CYS A 123 11.67 15.81 -12.13
C CYS A 123 12.73 16.93 -12.07
N THR A 124 12.29 18.18 -12.10
CA THR A 124 13.20 19.34 -12.21
C THR A 124 14.09 19.53 -11.00
N THR A 125 13.62 19.13 -9.81
CA THR A 125 14.43 19.11 -8.57
C THR A 125 15.68 18.25 -8.71
N TYR A 126 15.62 17.16 -9.47
CA TYR A 126 16.73 16.24 -9.71
C TYR A 126 17.40 16.44 -11.07
N GLY A 127 17.15 17.58 -11.74
CA GLY A 127 17.79 17.93 -13.01
C GLY A 127 17.18 17.30 -14.25
N TYR A 128 15.99 16.70 -14.15
CA TYR A 128 15.24 16.13 -15.27
C TYR A 128 14.18 17.12 -15.79
N THR A 129 14.03 17.20 -17.10
CA THR A 129 12.99 18.04 -17.74
C THR A 129 11.94 17.14 -18.36
N PRO A 130 10.70 17.10 -17.84
CA PRO A 130 9.61 16.34 -18.46
C PRO A 130 9.16 17.00 -19.76
N SER A 131 8.62 16.18 -20.65
CA SER A 131 8.12 16.57 -21.97
C SER A 131 6.99 17.61 -21.87
N GLU A 132 7.09 18.69 -22.65
CA GLU A 132 6.05 19.74 -22.70
C GLU A 132 4.67 19.19 -23.12
N LYS A 133 4.65 18.08 -23.87
CA LYS A 133 3.41 17.38 -24.25
C LYS A 133 2.66 16.86 -23.03
N LEU A 134 3.37 16.37 -22.01
CA LEU A 134 2.75 15.89 -20.78
C LEU A 134 2.15 17.08 -20.00
N HIS A 135 2.85 18.22 -19.96
CA HIS A 135 2.30 19.45 -19.39
C HIS A 135 0.98 19.83 -20.08
N GLU A 136 0.99 19.88 -21.42
CA GLU A 136 -0.20 20.22 -22.19
C GLU A 136 -1.38 19.26 -21.91
N ILE A 137 -1.12 17.95 -21.87
CA ILE A 137 -2.15 16.95 -21.59
C ILE A 137 -2.80 17.20 -20.24
N PHE A 138 -2.02 17.33 -19.16
CA PHE A 138 -2.56 17.43 -17.81
C PHE A 138 -2.91 18.86 -17.35
N THR A 139 -2.84 19.83 -18.27
CA THR A 139 -3.33 21.19 -18.04
C THR A 139 -4.50 21.57 -18.95
N LYS A 140 -4.54 21.06 -20.20
CA LYS A 140 -5.60 21.39 -21.17
C LYS A 140 -6.63 20.29 -21.36
N TYR A 141 -6.22 19.01 -21.32
CA TYR A 141 -7.10 17.89 -21.72
C TYR A 141 -7.58 17.05 -20.53
N HIS A 142 -6.71 16.79 -19.56
CA HIS A 142 -7.01 15.96 -18.40
C HIS A 142 -6.80 16.75 -17.11
N LYS A 143 -7.88 17.05 -16.40
CA LYS A 143 -7.80 17.69 -15.08
C LYS A 143 -7.21 16.71 -14.07
N THR A 144 -6.30 17.18 -13.22
CA THR A 144 -5.66 16.36 -12.18
C THR A 144 -6.38 16.50 -10.84
N HIS A 145 -6.18 15.52 -9.95
CA HIS A 145 -6.68 15.57 -8.57
C HIS A 145 -6.30 16.87 -7.87
N ASN A 146 -5.02 17.23 -7.86
CA ASN A 146 -4.55 18.49 -7.28
C ASN A 146 -5.29 19.73 -7.81
N GLN A 147 -5.37 19.87 -9.14
CA GLN A 147 -6.05 21.05 -9.72
C GLN A 147 -7.53 21.08 -9.31
N ALA A 148 -8.20 19.94 -9.30
CA ALA A 148 -9.60 19.84 -8.91
C ALA A 148 -9.84 20.20 -7.44
N VAL A 149 -8.97 19.76 -6.53
CA VAL A 149 -9.02 20.15 -5.11
C VAL A 149 -8.83 21.65 -4.93
N PHE A 150 -7.79 22.23 -5.54
CA PHE A 150 -7.46 23.64 -5.34
C PHE A 150 -8.47 24.62 -5.97
N ASP A 151 -9.23 24.17 -6.98
CA ASP A 151 -10.34 24.92 -7.56
C ASP A 151 -11.52 25.08 -6.58
N ILE A 152 -11.73 24.11 -5.68
CA ILE A 152 -12.88 24.12 -4.75
C ILE A 152 -12.52 24.46 -3.31
N TYR A 153 -11.24 24.45 -2.96
CA TYR A 153 -10.78 24.89 -1.65
C TYR A 153 -11.19 26.34 -1.34
N THR A 154 -11.74 26.52 -0.14
CA THR A 154 -12.07 27.85 0.38
C THR A 154 -10.81 28.64 0.73
N PRO A 155 -10.89 29.98 0.81
CA PRO A 155 -9.79 30.79 1.32
C PRO A 155 -9.32 30.39 2.73
N GLU A 156 -10.24 29.94 3.57
CA GLU A 156 -9.94 29.47 4.94
C GLU A 156 -9.09 28.19 4.91
N MET A 157 -9.47 27.19 4.11
CA MET A 157 -8.70 25.94 3.94
C MET A 157 -7.28 26.23 3.45
N LYS A 158 -7.14 27.12 2.45
CA LYS A 158 -5.84 27.54 1.92
C LYS A 158 -5.00 28.23 2.99
N LYS A 159 -5.61 29.10 3.82
CA LYS A 159 -4.92 29.81 4.90
C LYS A 159 -4.47 28.85 6.01
N ALA A 160 -5.31 27.90 6.40
CA ALA A 160 -4.97 26.87 7.37
C ALA A 160 -3.81 25.99 6.91
N ARG A 161 -3.84 25.55 5.64
CA ARG A 161 -2.74 24.82 5.01
C ARG A 161 -1.44 25.61 4.99
N HIS A 162 -1.49 26.88 4.57
CA HIS A 162 -0.31 27.74 4.50
C HIS A 162 0.36 27.96 5.86
N ASN A 163 -0.44 28.13 6.92
CA ASN A 163 0.04 28.33 8.29
C ASN A 163 0.30 27.02 9.06
N LYS A 164 0.19 25.86 8.39
CA LYS A 164 0.52 24.53 8.94
C LYS A 164 -0.26 24.14 10.20
N ILE A 165 -1.49 24.65 10.37
CA ILE A 165 -2.43 24.16 11.40
C ILE A 165 -3.07 22.84 10.97
N ILE A 166 -3.23 22.64 9.66
CA ILE A 166 -3.51 21.34 9.02
C ILE A 166 -2.44 21.17 7.94
N THR A 167 -1.73 20.05 7.92
CA THR A 167 -0.55 19.90 7.05
C THR A 167 -0.37 18.49 6.53
N GLY A 168 0.28 18.39 5.37
CA GLY A 168 0.55 17.12 4.71
C GLY A 168 -0.71 16.42 4.19
N LEU A 169 -1.79 17.15 3.89
CA LEU A 169 -3.00 16.57 3.31
C LEU A 169 -2.70 15.95 1.93
N PRO A 170 -3.41 14.89 1.51
CA PRO A 170 -3.22 14.25 0.21
C PRO A 170 -3.87 15.05 -0.93
N ASP A 171 -3.52 16.34 -1.04
CA ASP A 171 -3.94 17.25 -2.11
C ASP A 171 -2.89 17.42 -3.20
N THR A 172 -1.73 16.76 -3.08
CA THR A 172 -0.56 16.92 -3.97
C THR A 172 0.10 15.61 -4.39
N TYR A 173 -0.45 14.46 -3.98
CA TYR A 173 0.02 13.11 -4.25
C TYR A 173 -1.15 12.12 -4.05
N GLY A 174 -1.01 10.86 -4.46
CA GLY A 174 -2.04 9.84 -4.25
C GLY A 174 -2.35 9.60 -2.77
N ARG A 175 -3.61 9.41 -2.39
CA ARG A 175 -3.99 9.27 -0.97
C ARG A 175 -3.39 8.03 -0.28
N GLY A 176 -3.26 6.90 -1.00
CA GLY A 176 -2.85 5.61 -0.43
C GLY A 176 -3.84 5.13 0.64
N ARG A 177 -3.35 4.34 1.62
CA ARG A 177 -4.19 3.73 2.68
C ARG A 177 -5.28 2.80 2.13
N ILE A 178 -4.95 2.13 1.04
CA ILE A 178 -5.73 1.08 0.41
C ILE A 178 -4.79 -0.13 0.31
N VAL A 179 -5.31 -1.32 0.61
CA VAL A 179 -4.62 -2.59 0.41
C VAL A 179 -5.56 -3.45 -0.42
N GLY A 180 -5.23 -3.60 -1.71
CA GLY A 180 -5.91 -4.60 -2.53
C GLY A 180 -5.59 -5.99 -2.00
N ASP A 181 -6.55 -6.91 -2.01
CA ASP A 181 -6.26 -8.29 -1.60
C ASP A 181 -5.56 -9.03 -2.75
N TYR A 182 -4.25 -8.78 -2.89
CA TYR A 182 -3.44 -9.28 -4.00
C TYR A 182 -3.37 -10.82 -4.04
N ARG A 183 -3.65 -11.48 -2.92
CA ARG A 183 -3.76 -12.94 -2.80
C ARG A 183 -4.87 -13.51 -3.69
N ARG A 184 -5.92 -12.71 -3.98
CA ARG A 184 -7.01 -13.08 -4.88
C ARG A 184 -6.50 -13.44 -6.28
N VAL A 185 -5.49 -12.73 -6.78
CA VAL A 185 -4.91 -13.00 -8.12
C VAL A 185 -4.31 -14.41 -8.15
N ALA A 186 -3.57 -14.80 -7.11
CA ALA A 186 -3.01 -16.13 -6.99
C ALA A 186 -4.07 -17.22 -6.78
N LEU A 187 -5.05 -16.99 -5.90
CA LEU A 187 -6.04 -17.99 -5.54
C LEU A 187 -7.07 -18.26 -6.65
N TYR A 188 -7.47 -17.23 -7.38
CA TYR A 188 -8.60 -17.29 -8.31
C TYR A 188 -8.23 -17.11 -9.78
N GLY A 189 -7.08 -16.48 -10.08
CA GLY A 189 -6.78 -16.03 -11.43
C GLY A 189 -7.63 -14.83 -11.84
N ILE A 190 -7.21 -14.12 -12.88
CA ILE A 190 -7.87 -12.88 -13.29
C ILE A 190 -9.25 -13.13 -13.92
N ASP A 191 -9.44 -14.21 -14.68
CA ASP A 191 -10.70 -14.42 -15.40
C ASP A 191 -11.88 -14.63 -14.43
N TYR A 192 -11.67 -15.40 -13.36
CA TYR A 192 -12.69 -15.58 -12.31
C TYR A 192 -13.01 -14.24 -11.60
N LEU A 193 -12.00 -13.43 -11.29
CA LEU A 193 -12.20 -12.12 -10.66
C LEU A 193 -12.96 -11.14 -11.58
N ILE A 194 -12.74 -11.23 -12.90
CA ILE A 194 -13.52 -10.47 -13.89
C ILE A 194 -14.98 -10.94 -13.89
N GLU A 195 -15.23 -12.25 -13.89
CA GLU A 195 -16.59 -12.81 -13.84
C GLU A 195 -17.35 -12.34 -12.59
N GLU A 196 -16.69 -12.35 -11.42
CA GLU A 196 -17.27 -11.86 -10.17
C GLU A 196 -17.59 -10.35 -10.24
N LYS A 197 -16.67 -9.53 -10.78
CA LYS A 197 -16.93 -8.09 -10.97
C LYS A 197 -18.00 -7.80 -12.02
N GLN A 198 -18.14 -8.64 -13.04
CA GLN A 198 -19.24 -8.57 -13.99
C GLN A 198 -20.58 -8.93 -13.32
N SER A 199 -20.59 -9.91 -12.43
CA SER A 199 -21.76 -10.23 -11.62
C SER A 199 -22.16 -9.05 -10.73
N ASP A 200 -21.19 -8.45 -10.03
CA ASP A 200 -21.42 -7.22 -9.26
C ASP A 200 -22.02 -6.11 -10.14
N PHE A 201 -21.46 -5.89 -11.32
CA PHE A 201 -21.96 -4.88 -12.26
C PHE A 201 -23.43 -5.10 -12.64
N VAL A 202 -23.88 -6.36 -12.73
CA VAL A 202 -25.29 -6.71 -12.98
C VAL A 202 -26.14 -6.58 -11.72
N GLU A 203 -25.64 -7.03 -10.56
CA GLU A 203 -26.36 -6.96 -9.28
C GLU A 203 -26.71 -5.51 -8.88
N TYR A 204 -25.80 -4.57 -9.17
CA TYR A 204 -26.03 -3.13 -8.94
C TYR A 204 -26.83 -2.45 -10.08
N GLU A 205 -27.59 -3.20 -10.88
CA GLU A 205 -28.60 -2.64 -11.78
C GLU A 205 -29.86 -2.25 -11.00
N ARG A 206 -30.30 -0.99 -11.15
CA ARG A 206 -31.48 -0.47 -10.44
C ARG A 206 -32.37 0.38 -11.33
N HIS A 207 -33.68 0.28 -11.11
CA HIS A 207 -34.66 1.20 -11.69
C HIS A 207 -34.67 2.49 -10.85
N GLY A 208 -34.44 3.65 -11.48
CA GLY A 208 -34.36 4.95 -10.78
C GLY A 208 -32.96 5.30 -10.24
N MET A 209 -31.92 5.13 -11.08
CA MET A 209 -30.51 5.40 -10.76
C MET A 209 -30.28 6.78 -10.12
N LYS A 210 -29.48 6.82 -9.04
CA LYS A 210 -29.00 8.03 -8.36
C LYS A 210 -27.50 8.24 -8.58
N GLY A 211 -27.02 9.41 -8.16
CA GLY A 211 -25.60 9.80 -8.07
C GLY A 211 -24.63 8.68 -7.71
N THR A 212 -24.95 8.01 -6.62
CA THR A 212 -24.14 6.94 -6.03
C THR A 212 -24.14 5.67 -6.87
N ASP A 213 -25.25 5.38 -7.56
CA ASP A 213 -25.40 4.14 -8.32
C ASP A 213 -24.59 4.18 -9.62
N PHE A 214 -24.66 5.28 -10.39
CA PHE A 214 -23.87 5.38 -11.62
C PHE A 214 -22.37 5.53 -11.36
N ARG A 215 -21.97 6.18 -10.25
CA ARG A 215 -20.55 6.23 -9.84
C ARG A 215 -20.02 4.83 -9.54
N LEU A 216 -20.73 4.05 -8.72
CA LEU A 216 -20.30 2.69 -8.38
C LEU A 216 -20.19 1.80 -9.64
N ARG A 217 -21.12 1.94 -10.58
CA ARG A 217 -21.07 1.20 -11.85
C ARG A 217 -19.87 1.60 -12.73
N GLU A 218 -19.55 2.90 -12.79
CA GLU A 218 -18.34 3.39 -13.46
C GLU A 218 -17.08 2.82 -12.80
N GLU A 219 -17.00 2.89 -11.47
CA GLU A 219 -15.92 2.33 -10.67
C GLU A 219 -15.74 0.81 -10.92
N ILE A 220 -16.82 0.03 -11.00
CA ILE A 220 -16.74 -1.42 -11.32
C ILE A 220 -16.25 -1.63 -12.76
N ALA A 221 -16.69 -0.82 -13.71
CA ALA A 221 -16.21 -0.89 -15.09
C ALA A 221 -14.70 -0.58 -15.20
N ASP A 222 -14.21 0.38 -14.42
CA ASP A 222 -12.78 0.67 -14.27
C ASP A 222 -12.02 -0.49 -13.63
N GLN A 223 -12.59 -1.15 -12.62
CA GLN A 223 -12.00 -2.33 -12.00
C GLN A 223 -11.85 -3.48 -12.99
N ILE A 224 -12.88 -3.76 -13.81
CA ILE A 224 -12.81 -4.79 -14.86
C ILE A 224 -11.74 -4.43 -15.90
N ARG A 225 -11.62 -3.16 -16.31
CA ARG A 225 -10.54 -2.71 -17.20
C ARG A 225 -9.17 -2.92 -16.56
N ALA A 226 -9.02 -2.60 -15.28
CA ALA A 226 -7.77 -2.76 -14.56
C ALA A 226 -7.36 -4.25 -14.49
N LEU A 227 -8.30 -5.16 -14.19
CA LEU A 227 -8.05 -6.61 -14.21
C LEU A 227 -7.57 -7.09 -15.58
N ASN A 228 -8.20 -6.66 -16.68
CA ASN A 228 -7.71 -6.97 -18.03
C ASN A 228 -6.30 -6.42 -18.28
N GLY A 229 -6.03 -5.18 -17.84
CA GLY A 229 -4.68 -4.60 -17.92
C GLY A 229 -3.64 -5.34 -17.09
N MET A 230 -4.02 -5.99 -15.98
CA MET A 230 -3.12 -6.86 -15.21
C MET A 230 -2.69 -8.08 -16.03
N LYS A 231 -3.60 -8.69 -16.81
CA LYS A 231 -3.27 -9.79 -17.73
C LYS A 231 -2.28 -9.35 -18.79
N GLU A 232 -2.56 -8.24 -19.48
CA GLU A 232 -1.65 -7.70 -20.51
C GLU A 232 -0.27 -7.36 -19.92
N MET A 233 -0.24 -6.80 -18.71
CA MET A 233 1.00 -6.53 -18.00
C MET A 233 1.78 -7.82 -17.71
N ALA A 234 1.14 -8.85 -17.14
CA ALA A 234 1.80 -10.11 -16.83
C ALA A 234 2.25 -10.88 -18.09
N GLU A 235 1.46 -10.82 -19.17
CA GLU A 235 1.78 -11.43 -20.47
C GLU A 235 3.07 -10.83 -21.05
N SER A 236 3.32 -9.53 -20.84
CA SER A 236 4.58 -8.89 -21.27
C SER A 236 5.83 -9.47 -20.57
N TYR A 237 5.66 -10.11 -19.41
CA TYR A 237 6.71 -10.85 -18.69
C TYR A 237 6.68 -12.36 -18.99
N GLY A 238 5.83 -12.82 -19.92
CA GLY A 238 5.69 -14.22 -20.31
C GLY A 238 4.80 -15.07 -19.39
N TYR A 239 3.93 -14.44 -18.59
CA TYR A 239 3.02 -15.13 -17.66
C TYR A 239 1.56 -14.98 -18.08
N ASP A 240 0.84 -16.12 -18.15
CA ASP A 240 -0.62 -16.14 -18.26
C ASP A 240 -1.24 -16.30 -16.87
N ILE A 241 -1.75 -15.19 -16.33
CA ILE A 241 -2.40 -15.14 -15.02
C ILE A 241 -3.93 -15.24 -15.09
N SER A 242 -4.49 -15.66 -16.23
CA SER A 242 -5.93 -15.84 -16.40
C SER A 242 -6.52 -16.83 -15.39
N LYS A 243 -5.78 -17.90 -15.08
CA LYS A 243 -6.17 -18.97 -14.17
C LYS A 243 -5.46 -18.87 -12.81
N PRO A 244 -5.99 -19.54 -11.76
CA PRO A 244 -5.31 -19.66 -10.48
C PRO A 244 -3.88 -20.15 -10.60
N ALA A 245 -3.04 -19.78 -9.63
CA ALA A 245 -1.68 -20.27 -9.50
C ALA A 245 -1.66 -21.79 -9.22
N THR A 246 -0.81 -22.52 -9.96
CA THR A 246 -0.68 -23.98 -9.88
C THR A 246 0.34 -24.42 -8.84
N ASN A 247 1.33 -23.59 -8.51
CA ASN A 247 2.49 -23.89 -7.66
C ASN A 247 2.94 -22.67 -6.84
N ALA A 248 3.89 -22.86 -5.93
CA ALA A 248 4.40 -21.81 -5.04
C ALA A 248 5.03 -20.63 -5.79
N LYS A 249 5.80 -20.90 -6.86
CA LYS A 249 6.39 -19.86 -7.69
C LYS A 249 5.32 -19.00 -8.35
N GLU A 250 4.28 -19.63 -8.90
CA GLU A 250 3.15 -18.91 -9.47
C GLU A 250 2.35 -18.15 -8.40
N ALA A 251 2.11 -18.72 -7.22
CA ALA A 251 1.37 -18.03 -6.16
C ALA A 251 2.08 -16.75 -5.71
N VAL A 252 3.41 -16.80 -5.55
CA VAL A 252 4.25 -15.64 -5.26
C VAL A 252 4.19 -14.62 -6.40
N GLN A 253 4.37 -15.07 -7.65
CA GLN A 253 4.43 -14.20 -8.81
C GLN A 253 3.08 -13.53 -9.14
N TRP A 254 1.95 -14.24 -8.99
CA TRP A 254 0.61 -13.76 -9.32
C TRP A 254 0.19 -12.69 -8.31
N LEU A 255 0.46 -12.94 -7.03
CA LEU A 255 0.28 -11.97 -5.96
C LEU A 255 1.13 -10.73 -6.23
N TYR A 256 2.41 -10.90 -6.55
CA TYR A 256 3.28 -9.78 -6.85
C TYR A 256 2.81 -8.99 -8.09
N PHE A 257 2.26 -9.63 -9.12
CA PHE A 257 1.66 -8.90 -10.25
C PHE A 257 0.43 -8.08 -9.84
N GLY A 258 -0.41 -8.59 -8.94
CA GLY A 258 -1.50 -7.80 -8.34
C GLY A 258 -0.96 -6.53 -7.65
N TYR A 259 0.10 -6.66 -6.86
CA TYR A 259 0.75 -5.51 -6.22
C TYR A 259 1.45 -4.58 -7.22
N LEU A 260 2.13 -5.13 -8.23
CA LEU A 260 2.82 -4.39 -9.28
C LEU A 260 1.85 -3.48 -10.04
N ALA A 261 0.64 -3.96 -10.31
CA ALA A 261 -0.43 -3.19 -10.94
C ALA A 261 -0.82 -1.95 -10.11
N ALA A 262 -0.90 -2.09 -8.78
CA ALA A 262 -1.16 -0.98 -7.87
C ALA A 262 -0.03 0.06 -7.95
N ILE A 263 1.23 -0.35 -7.74
CA ILE A 263 2.38 0.57 -7.70
C ILE A 263 2.80 1.12 -9.08
N LYS A 264 2.25 0.61 -10.18
CA LYS A 264 2.38 1.19 -11.53
C LYS A 264 1.35 2.28 -11.83
N THR A 265 0.19 2.24 -11.17
CA THR A 265 -0.92 3.14 -11.45
C THR A 265 -1.11 4.21 -10.39
N GLN A 266 -0.70 3.91 -9.15
CA GLN A 266 -0.89 4.77 -7.99
C GLN A 266 0.45 5.15 -7.34
N ASN A 267 0.53 6.39 -6.85
CA ASN A 267 1.64 6.89 -6.02
C ASN A 267 1.18 7.29 -4.61
N GLY A 268 0.31 6.47 -4.01
CA GLY A 268 -0.15 6.63 -2.64
C GLY A 268 0.98 6.93 -1.67
N ALA A 269 0.71 7.66 -0.59
CA ALA A 269 1.72 7.85 0.45
C ALA A 269 2.20 6.49 0.96
N ALA A 270 1.27 5.61 1.32
CA ALA A 270 1.51 4.23 1.69
C ALA A 270 0.85 3.28 0.69
N MET A 271 1.67 2.37 0.14
CA MET A 271 1.27 1.31 -0.80
C MET A 271 1.54 -0.05 -0.15
N SER A 272 0.76 -0.41 0.85
CA SER A 272 0.98 -1.60 1.68
C SER A 272 0.62 -2.89 0.94
N VAL A 273 1.33 -3.98 1.25
CA VAL A 273 1.17 -5.28 0.58
C VAL A 273 0.08 -6.11 1.26
N GLY A 274 -0.02 -6.02 2.59
CA GLY A 274 -0.99 -6.75 3.38
C GLY A 274 -0.51 -8.12 3.88
N ARG A 275 -1.47 -8.98 4.26
CA ARG A 275 -1.21 -10.18 5.09
C ARG A 275 -0.99 -11.41 4.22
N ILE A 276 0.21 -11.51 3.66
CA ILE A 276 0.51 -12.48 2.59
C ILE A 276 1.33 -13.69 3.04
N SER A 277 2.01 -13.62 4.19
CA SER A 277 2.99 -14.65 4.60
C SER A 277 2.36 -16.03 4.79
N THR A 278 1.36 -16.14 5.68
CA THR A 278 0.61 -17.36 5.95
C THR A 278 -0.09 -17.91 4.70
N PHE A 279 -0.61 -17.02 3.83
CA PHE A 279 -1.24 -17.42 2.57
C PHE A 279 -0.26 -18.11 1.61
N LEU A 280 0.92 -17.51 1.40
CA LEU A 280 1.95 -18.08 0.54
C LEU A 280 2.53 -19.38 1.11
N ASP A 281 2.59 -19.53 2.43
CA ASP A 281 3.06 -20.77 3.07
C ASP A 281 2.22 -21.98 2.67
N ILE A 282 0.91 -21.82 2.42
CA ILE A 282 0.04 -22.92 2.00
C ILE A 282 0.54 -23.56 0.69
N TYR A 283 0.93 -22.74 -0.29
CA TYR A 283 1.46 -23.22 -1.56
C TYR A 283 2.89 -23.77 -1.40
N ILE A 284 3.74 -23.08 -0.63
CA ILE A 284 5.11 -23.51 -0.37
C ILE A 284 5.13 -24.86 0.35
N GLN A 285 4.36 -25.02 1.42
CA GLN A 285 4.28 -26.24 2.21
C GLN A 285 3.79 -27.42 1.36
N ARG A 286 2.76 -27.21 0.53
CA ARG A 286 2.28 -28.23 -0.42
C ARG A 286 3.37 -28.66 -1.41
N ASP A 287 4.13 -27.72 -1.94
CA ASP A 287 5.17 -28.01 -2.93
C ASP A 287 6.41 -28.65 -2.30
N LEU A 288 6.74 -28.30 -1.04
CA LEU A 288 7.77 -28.99 -0.24
C LEU A 288 7.37 -30.45 0.02
N GLU A 289 6.12 -30.72 0.40
CA GLU A 289 5.60 -32.08 0.66
C GLU A 289 5.57 -32.95 -0.59
N LYS A 290 5.30 -32.35 -1.75
CA LYS A 290 5.36 -33.02 -3.06
C LYS A 290 6.79 -33.16 -3.60
N GLY A 291 7.80 -32.59 -2.93
CA GLY A 291 9.18 -32.58 -3.40
C GLY A 291 9.40 -31.78 -4.70
N ILE A 292 8.50 -30.85 -5.00
CA ILE A 292 8.59 -29.96 -6.18
C ILE A 292 9.63 -28.86 -5.94
N LEU A 293 9.77 -28.44 -4.68
CA LEU A 293 10.59 -27.34 -4.23
C LEU A 293 11.43 -27.80 -3.03
N THR A 294 12.65 -27.28 -2.88
CA THR A 294 13.45 -27.40 -1.65
C THR A 294 13.24 -26.20 -0.73
N GLU A 295 13.67 -26.29 0.52
CA GLU A 295 13.64 -25.15 1.45
C GLU A 295 14.50 -23.97 0.96
N GLU A 296 15.64 -24.25 0.34
CA GLU A 296 16.50 -23.23 -0.29
C GLU A 296 15.77 -22.50 -1.43
N GLN A 297 15.05 -23.23 -2.28
CA GLN A 297 14.25 -22.62 -3.34
C GLN A 297 13.03 -21.87 -2.78
N ALA A 298 12.46 -22.31 -1.65
CA ALA A 298 11.41 -21.57 -0.95
C ALA A 298 11.91 -20.22 -0.47
N GLN A 299 13.08 -20.21 0.18
CA GLN A 299 13.70 -18.98 0.63
C GLN A 299 14.06 -18.06 -0.54
N GLU A 300 14.56 -18.61 -1.67
CA GLU A 300 14.86 -17.83 -2.87
C GLU A 300 13.64 -17.10 -3.44
N LEU A 301 12.46 -17.74 -3.45
CA LEU A 301 11.22 -17.09 -3.87
C LEU A 301 10.87 -15.88 -2.99
N ILE A 302 10.98 -16.05 -1.66
CA ILE A 302 10.69 -14.99 -0.69
C ILE A 302 11.74 -13.88 -0.77
N ASP A 303 13.02 -14.23 -0.88
CA ASP A 303 14.11 -13.27 -1.06
C ASP A 303 13.90 -12.44 -2.34
N HIS A 304 13.56 -13.06 -3.46
CA HIS A 304 13.33 -12.33 -4.72
C HIS A 304 12.05 -11.48 -4.69
N MET A 305 10.99 -11.94 -4.03
CA MET A 305 9.78 -11.13 -3.80
C MET A 305 10.10 -9.89 -2.94
N VAL A 306 10.80 -10.08 -1.82
CA VAL A 306 11.22 -8.99 -0.94
C VAL A 306 12.20 -8.05 -1.64
N MET A 307 13.07 -8.57 -2.49
CA MET A 307 13.96 -7.76 -3.32
C MET A 307 13.16 -6.81 -4.22
N LYS A 308 12.04 -7.26 -4.79
CA LYS A 308 11.14 -6.39 -5.56
C LYS A 308 10.46 -5.32 -4.71
N PHE A 309 10.00 -5.66 -3.51
CA PHE A 309 9.46 -4.66 -2.58
C PHE A 309 10.49 -3.58 -2.21
N ARG A 310 11.76 -3.96 -2.04
CA ARG A 310 12.89 -3.04 -1.80
C ARG A 310 13.22 -2.11 -2.99
N MET A 311 12.65 -2.36 -4.17
CA MET A 311 12.89 -1.60 -5.39
C MET A 311 11.76 -0.61 -5.72
N VAL A 312 10.66 -0.62 -4.97
CA VAL A 312 9.55 0.29 -5.22
C VAL A 312 10.00 1.73 -4.93
N LYS A 313 9.75 2.63 -5.88
CA LYS A 313 10.13 4.05 -5.80
C LYS A 313 9.06 4.94 -6.42
N PHE A 314 8.87 6.12 -5.84
CA PHE A 314 7.98 7.15 -6.38
C PHE A 314 8.69 8.49 -6.50
N ALA A 315 8.43 9.24 -7.58
CA ALA A 315 8.91 10.62 -7.70
C ALA A 315 8.21 11.51 -6.66
N ARG A 316 8.98 12.19 -5.80
CA ARG A 316 8.46 13.06 -4.73
C ARG A 316 9.12 14.43 -4.77
N ILE A 317 8.35 15.46 -4.42
CA ILE A 317 8.83 16.84 -4.26
C ILE A 317 9.56 17.02 -2.91
N PRO A 318 10.45 18.01 -2.76
CA PRO A 318 11.15 18.27 -1.49
C PRO A 318 10.24 18.39 -0.27
N SER A 319 9.11 19.10 -0.40
CA SER A 319 8.17 19.28 0.72
C SER A 319 7.46 17.99 1.16
N TYR A 320 7.32 17.01 0.26
CA TYR A 320 6.87 15.68 0.63
C TYR A 320 7.95 14.96 1.44
N ASN A 321 9.21 15.02 1.00
CA ASN A 321 10.34 14.38 1.69
C ASN A 321 10.61 14.99 3.08
N GLU A 322 10.29 16.27 3.29
CA GLU A 322 10.33 16.91 4.61
C GLU A 322 9.23 16.37 5.56
N LEU A 323 8.07 15.97 5.03
CA LEU A 323 6.97 15.41 5.81
C LEU A 323 7.13 13.91 6.05
N PHE A 324 7.65 13.21 5.04
CA PHE A 324 7.80 11.76 4.97
C PHE A 324 9.25 11.43 4.59
N SER A 325 10.14 11.59 5.58
CA SER A 325 11.57 11.41 5.40
C SER A 325 11.97 9.95 5.18
N GLY A 326 13.06 9.73 4.45
CA GLY A 326 13.64 8.40 4.25
C GLY A 326 13.20 7.69 2.96
N ASP A 327 12.54 8.41 2.05
CA ASP A 327 11.98 7.85 0.80
C ASP A 327 11.04 6.64 1.04
N PRO A 328 10.09 6.74 1.99
CA PRO A 328 9.25 5.61 2.38
C PRO A 328 8.20 5.28 1.32
N VAL A 329 7.89 3.99 1.21
CA VAL A 329 6.80 3.45 0.38
C VAL A 329 5.70 2.87 1.26
N TRP A 330 6.06 2.41 2.46
CA TRP A 330 5.25 1.58 3.34
C TRP A 330 4.66 0.40 2.60
N ALA A 331 5.52 -0.43 2.01
CA ALA A 331 5.18 -1.76 1.54
C ALA A 331 4.98 -2.68 2.76
N THR A 332 4.03 -2.32 3.62
CA THR A 332 3.76 -2.98 4.89
C THR A 332 3.22 -4.38 4.64
N LEU A 333 3.82 -5.34 5.33
CA LEU A 333 3.50 -6.75 5.24
C LEU A 333 3.36 -7.30 6.64
N GLU A 334 2.20 -7.88 6.94
CA GLU A 334 1.91 -8.42 8.27
C GLU A 334 2.15 -9.92 8.35
N MET A 335 2.68 -10.36 9.50
CA MET A 335 3.05 -11.75 9.80
C MET A 335 2.48 -12.18 11.15
N ALA A 336 2.41 -13.49 11.38
CA ALA A 336 1.95 -14.09 12.63
C ALA A 336 0.48 -13.75 12.97
N GLY A 337 0.19 -13.37 14.23
CA GLY A 337 -1.15 -13.18 14.78
C GLY A 337 -1.83 -14.47 15.26
N ILE A 338 -3.04 -14.33 15.78
CA ILE A 338 -3.88 -15.45 16.25
C ILE A 338 -5.17 -15.51 15.42
N GLY A 339 -5.63 -16.72 15.12
CA GLY A 339 -6.91 -16.98 14.49
C GLY A 339 -8.08 -16.74 15.45
N MET A 340 -9.27 -16.47 14.91
CA MET A 340 -10.49 -16.37 15.71
C MET A 340 -10.86 -17.70 16.39
N ASP A 341 -10.29 -18.81 15.93
CA ASP A 341 -10.41 -20.14 16.52
C ASP A 341 -9.39 -20.42 17.64
N GLY A 342 -8.49 -19.47 17.93
CA GLY A 342 -7.47 -19.56 18.97
C GLY A 342 -6.15 -20.21 18.55
N ARG A 343 -6.04 -20.76 17.34
CA ARG A 343 -4.76 -21.23 16.79
C ARG A 343 -3.89 -20.03 16.45
N HIS A 344 -2.58 -20.10 16.69
CA HIS A 344 -1.69 -19.06 16.16
C HIS A 344 -1.55 -19.20 14.65
N MET A 345 -1.37 -18.10 13.93
CA MET A 345 -1.21 -18.09 12.48
C MET A 345 0.26 -18.05 12.03
N VAL A 346 1.19 -18.26 12.98
CA VAL A 346 2.62 -18.41 12.68
C VAL A 346 2.87 -19.63 11.80
N THR A 347 3.54 -19.42 10.68
CA THR A 347 3.99 -20.45 9.74
C THR A 347 5.50 -20.38 9.51
N LYS A 348 6.06 -21.34 8.76
CA LYS A 348 7.47 -21.29 8.34
C LYS A 348 7.76 -20.04 7.53
N ASN A 349 6.81 -19.60 6.70
CA ASN A 349 7.02 -18.43 5.86
C ASN A 349 7.22 -17.13 6.64
N ASP A 350 6.66 -17.00 7.85
CA ASP A 350 6.93 -15.84 8.71
C ASP A 350 8.42 -15.76 9.09
N TYR A 351 9.04 -16.91 9.37
CA TYR A 351 10.49 -16.97 9.60
C TYR A 351 11.26 -16.64 8.31
N ARG A 352 10.83 -17.14 7.13
CA ARG A 352 11.47 -16.84 5.84
C ARG A 352 11.46 -15.35 5.52
N PHE A 353 10.34 -14.65 5.75
CA PHE A 353 10.22 -13.20 5.55
C PHE A 353 11.15 -12.43 6.50
N LEU A 354 11.20 -12.79 7.78
CA LEU A 354 12.14 -12.21 8.73
C LEU A 354 13.60 -12.49 8.34
N HIS A 355 13.89 -13.70 7.82
CA HIS A 355 15.24 -14.12 7.40
C HIS A 355 15.78 -13.34 6.20
N THR A 356 14.91 -12.69 5.41
CA THR A 356 15.37 -11.79 4.34
C THR A 356 16.22 -10.63 4.85
N LEU A 357 16.07 -10.24 6.13
CA LEU A 357 16.89 -9.24 6.80
C LEU A 357 18.28 -9.77 7.20
N GLU A 358 18.47 -11.09 7.20
CA GLU A 358 19.77 -11.74 7.34
C GLU A 358 20.39 -12.03 5.97
N ASN A 359 19.63 -12.63 5.05
CA ASN A 359 20.09 -13.02 3.71
C ASN A 359 20.50 -11.83 2.85
N MET A 360 19.68 -10.78 2.81
CA MET A 360 19.92 -9.57 2.02
C MET A 360 20.25 -8.36 2.90
N GLY A 361 20.46 -8.56 4.19
CA GLY A 361 20.76 -7.51 5.16
C GLY A 361 19.56 -6.62 5.53
N PRO A 362 19.75 -5.73 6.54
CA PRO A 362 18.71 -4.84 7.04
C PRO A 362 18.16 -3.92 5.96
N SER A 363 16.84 -3.70 5.96
CA SER A 363 16.18 -2.79 5.04
C SER A 363 14.92 -2.21 5.68
N PRO A 364 14.59 -0.92 5.43
CA PRO A 364 13.35 -0.32 5.91
C PRO A 364 12.11 -0.82 5.17
N GLU A 365 12.27 -1.38 3.97
CA GLU A 365 11.18 -1.93 3.15
C GLU A 365 11.47 -3.41 2.81
N PRO A 366 10.44 -4.26 2.65
CA PRO A 366 9.07 -4.02 3.08
C PRO A 366 9.00 -3.73 4.59
N ASN A 367 8.03 -2.93 5.01
CA ASN A 367 7.81 -2.65 6.42
C ASN A 367 7.21 -3.88 7.12
N LEU A 368 8.09 -4.77 7.60
CA LEU A 368 7.71 -6.04 8.23
C LEU A 368 7.05 -5.81 9.60
N THR A 369 5.80 -6.24 9.72
CA THR A 369 4.97 -6.01 10.91
C THR A 369 4.56 -7.32 11.55
N VAL A 370 5.01 -7.55 12.79
CA VAL A 370 4.59 -8.70 13.58
C VAL A 370 3.29 -8.38 14.30
N LEU A 371 2.23 -9.12 13.99
CA LEU A 371 0.97 -9.07 14.74
C LEU A 371 1.17 -9.83 16.05
N TYR A 372 1.55 -9.09 17.09
CA TYR A 372 2.00 -9.63 18.36
C TYR A 372 0.83 -10.00 19.27
N SER A 373 0.88 -11.22 19.82
CA SER A 373 0.07 -11.68 20.94
C SER A 373 0.97 -12.37 21.95
N SER A 374 0.61 -12.32 23.24
CA SER A 374 1.31 -13.13 24.25
C SER A 374 1.22 -14.64 24.00
N HIS A 375 0.22 -15.07 23.22
CA HIS A 375 -0.06 -16.46 22.88
C HIS A 375 0.71 -16.96 21.64
N LEU A 376 1.53 -16.12 21.01
CA LEU A 376 2.41 -16.58 19.93
C LEU A 376 3.42 -17.63 20.44
N PRO A 377 3.85 -18.58 19.59
CA PRO A 377 4.91 -19.52 19.91
C PRO A 377 6.16 -18.84 20.45
N GLU A 378 6.73 -19.41 21.51
CA GLU A 378 7.90 -18.84 22.19
C GLU A 378 9.12 -18.72 21.26
N ASN A 379 9.31 -19.71 20.39
CA ASN A 379 10.40 -19.71 19.41
C ASN A 379 10.27 -18.54 18.44
N PHE A 380 9.07 -18.27 17.92
CA PHE A 380 8.84 -17.16 17.01
C PHE A 380 9.05 -15.81 17.68
N LYS A 381 8.55 -15.63 18.92
CA LYS A 381 8.79 -14.41 19.70
C LYS A 381 10.27 -14.15 19.90
N LYS A 382 11.06 -15.18 20.23
CA LYS A 382 12.51 -15.08 20.38
C LYS A 382 13.21 -14.74 19.08
N TYR A 383 12.84 -15.39 17.97
CA TYR A 383 13.45 -15.11 16.67
C TYR A 383 13.12 -13.70 16.17
N ALA A 384 11.86 -13.26 16.27
CA ALA A 384 11.47 -11.89 15.97
C ALA A 384 12.25 -10.88 16.84
N ALA A 385 12.39 -11.13 18.15
CA ALA A 385 13.19 -10.29 19.04
C ALA A 385 14.67 -10.27 18.64
N TYR A 386 15.25 -11.41 18.26
CA TYR A 386 16.62 -11.50 17.75
C TYR A 386 16.80 -10.66 16.48
N ILE A 387 15.86 -10.75 15.52
CA ILE A 387 15.89 -9.94 14.30
C ILE A 387 15.78 -8.45 14.62
N SER A 388 14.92 -8.05 15.56
CA SER A 388 14.86 -6.67 16.07
C SER A 388 16.20 -6.19 16.63
N VAL A 389 16.83 -6.99 17.49
CA VAL A 389 18.13 -6.65 18.09
C VAL A 389 19.22 -6.54 17.03
N LYS A 390 19.21 -7.42 16.03
CA LYS A 390 20.23 -7.48 14.97
C LYS A 390 20.08 -6.38 13.92
N THR A 391 18.84 -5.97 13.61
CA THR A 391 18.56 -5.18 12.40
C THR A 391 17.78 -3.90 12.65
N SER A 392 17.05 -3.80 13.77
CA SER A 392 16.14 -2.68 14.07
C SER A 392 15.15 -2.37 12.93
N SER A 393 14.75 -3.39 12.16
CA SER A 393 14.02 -3.23 10.89
C SER A 393 12.61 -3.85 10.89
N ILE A 394 12.07 -4.22 12.06
CA ILE A 394 10.70 -4.76 12.15
C ILE A 394 9.90 -3.98 13.20
N GLN A 395 8.58 -3.91 13.00
CA GLN A 395 7.64 -3.29 13.92
C GLN A 395 6.66 -4.33 14.49
N TYR A 396 6.00 -3.98 15.59
CA TYR A 396 5.05 -4.84 16.29
C TYR A 396 3.73 -4.11 16.51
N GLU A 397 2.63 -4.79 16.20
CA GLU A 397 1.27 -4.30 16.45
C GLU A 397 0.50 -5.27 17.34
N ASN A 398 -0.40 -4.76 18.18
CA ASN A 398 -1.06 -5.57 19.20
C ASN A 398 -2.28 -6.32 18.63
N ASP A 399 -2.07 -7.59 18.25
CA ASP A 399 -3.10 -8.48 17.71
C ASP A 399 -4.23 -8.73 18.73
N ASP A 400 -3.92 -8.79 20.03
CA ASP A 400 -4.93 -9.02 21.06
C ASP A 400 -5.94 -7.87 21.17
N VAL A 401 -5.58 -6.66 20.70
CA VAL A 401 -6.46 -5.48 20.64
C VAL A 401 -7.15 -5.35 19.29
N MET A 402 -6.44 -5.64 18.19
CA MET A 402 -6.95 -5.42 16.84
C MET A 402 -7.86 -6.57 16.36
N ARG A 403 -7.48 -7.83 16.62
CA ARG A 403 -8.22 -9.02 16.18
C ARG A 403 -9.69 -9.02 16.58
N PRO A 404 -10.09 -8.63 17.81
CA PRO A 404 -11.50 -8.57 18.18
C PRO A 404 -12.35 -7.57 17.37
N VAL A 405 -11.72 -6.60 16.69
CA VAL A 405 -12.40 -5.56 15.90
C VAL A 405 -12.44 -5.90 14.42
N TRP A 406 -11.33 -6.38 13.85
CA TRP A 406 -11.18 -6.62 12.39
C TRP A 406 -11.08 -8.10 12.01
N GLY A 407 -11.20 -9.03 12.96
CA GLY A 407 -11.06 -10.46 12.72
C GLY A 407 -9.59 -10.90 12.63
N ASP A 408 -9.37 -12.08 12.06
CA ASP A 408 -8.05 -12.71 11.95
C ASP A 408 -7.42 -12.61 10.54
N ASP A 409 -8.03 -11.84 9.64
CA ASP A 409 -7.51 -11.54 8.30
C ASP A 409 -7.59 -10.03 8.02
N TYR A 410 -6.98 -9.25 8.91
CA TYR A 410 -6.81 -7.81 8.75
C TYR A 410 -5.38 -7.47 8.35
N SER A 411 -5.22 -6.31 7.73
CA SER A 411 -3.94 -5.73 7.33
C SER A 411 -3.69 -4.39 7.99
N ILE A 412 -2.41 -4.02 8.09
CA ILE A 412 -1.94 -2.75 8.61
C ILE A 412 -1.58 -1.87 7.42
N CYS A 413 -2.42 -0.87 7.17
CA CYS A 413 -2.16 0.16 6.18
C CYS A 413 -1.16 1.19 6.73
N CYS A 414 -0.09 1.47 5.97
CA CYS A 414 0.97 2.41 6.35
C CYS A 414 1.68 1.96 7.63
N CYS A 415 1.62 2.74 8.72
CA CYS A 415 2.32 2.41 9.95
C CYS A 415 1.49 1.53 10.89
N VAL A 416 0.26 1.96 11.23
CA VAL A 416 -0.46 1.46 12.43
C VAL A 416 -1.97 1.27 12.23
N SER A 417 -2.46 1.40 11.01
CA SER A 417 -3.90 1.53 10.76
C SER A 417 -4.51 0.25 10.20
N ALA A 418 -5.23 -0.48 11.05
CA ALA A 418 -5.88 -1.73 10.68
C ALA A 418 -7.07 -1.52 9.74
N THR A 419 -7.23 -2.44 8.79
CA THR A 419 -8.38 -2.59 7.88
C THR A 419 -8.65 -4.07 7.69
N GLU A 420 -9.92 -4.47 7.65
CA GLU A 420 -10.27 -5.84 7.23
C GLU A 420 -9.89 -6.03 5.74
N THR A 421 -9.03 -7.01 5.46
CA THR A 421 -8.38 -7.15 4.16
C THR A 421 -9.39 -7.44 3.06
N GLY A 422 -9.35 -6.66 1.97
CA GLY A 422 -10.28 -6.80 0.87
C GLY A 422 -11.72 -6.36 1.18
N LYS A 423 -11.98 -5.72 2.33
CA LYS A 423 -13.33 -5.31 2.78
C LYS A 423 -13.42 -3.87 3.26
N GLU A 424 -12.30 -3.31 3.72
CA GLU A 424 -12.22 -1.94 4.22
C GLU A 424 -11.13 -1.12 3.50
N ILE A 425 -11.38 0.18 3.35
CA ILE A 425 -10.35 1.17 3.01
C ILE A 425 -10.42 2.37 3.95
N GLN A 426 -9.34 3.14 3.98
CA GLN A 426 -9.25 4.38 4.74
C GLN A 426 -9.07 5.58 3.82
N PHE A 427 -9.91 6.58 4.03
CA PHE A 427 -9.67 7.92 3.52
C PHE A 427 -8.61 8.61 4.37
N PHE A 428 -7.39 8.65 3.83
CA PHE A 428 -6.21 9.18 4.51
C PHE A 428 -6.30 10.68 4.80
N GLY A 429 -6.24 11.07 6.07
CA GLY A 429 -6.34 12.46 6.47
C GLY A 429 -5.03 13.20 6.70
N ALA A 430 -3.89 12.52 6.76
CA ALA A 430 -2.66 13.06 7.34
C ALA A 430 -2.84 13.52 8.80
N ARG A 431 -2.61 14.80 9.13
CA ARG A 431 -2.70 15.28 10.53
C ARG A 431 -3.07 16.75 10.72
N ALA A 432 -3.71 17.04 11.84
CA ALA A 432 -3.92 18.38 12.37
C ALA A 432 -2.90 18.70 13.50
N ASN A 433 -2.51 19.97 13.62
CA ASN A 433 -1.51 20.40 14.60
C ASN A 433 -2.15 20.92 15.89
N LEU A 434 -2.39 20.01 16.84
CA LEU A 434 -2.99 20.35 18.13
C LEU A 434 -2.14 21.30 18.98
N ALA A 435 -0.81 21.26 18.88
CA ALA A 435 0.05 22.21 19.58
C ALA A 435 -0.13 23.65 19.05
N LYS A 436 -0.24 23.82 17.73
CA LYS A 436 -0.55 25.14 17.14
C LYS A 436 -1.99 25.55 17.43
N CYS A 437 -2.93 24.61 17.48
CA CYS A 437 -4.31 24.85 17.89
C CYS A 437 -4.39 25.47 19.30
N LEU A 438 -3.60 24.95 20.25
CA LEU A 438 -3.45 25.53 21.59
C LEU A 438 -2.90 26.97 21.54
N LEU A 439 -1.86 27.23 20.75
CA LEU A 439 -1.34 28.59 20.59
C LEU A 439 -2.37 29.54 19.98
N TYR A 440 -3.19 29.07 19.04
CA TYR A 440 -4.26 29.87 18.46
C TYR A 440 -5.34 30.17 19.50
N ALA A 441 -5.70 29.21 20.35
CA ALA A 441 -6.65 29.42 21.44
C ALA A 441 -6.20 30.55 22.39
N ILE A 442 -4.90 30.56 22.73
CA ILE A 442 -4.29 31.62 23.56
C ILE A 442 -4.28 32.96 22.82
N ASN A 443 -3.87 32.96 21.54
CA ASN A 443 -3.66 34.16 20.74
C ASN A 443 -4.91 34.69 20.02
N GLY A 444 -6.11 34.17 20.32
CA GLY A 444 -7.35 34.61 19.67
C GLY A 444 -7.44 34.26 18.18
N GLY A 445 -6.73 33.22 17.74
CA GLY A 445 -6.71 32.74 16.36
C GLY A 445 -5.62 33.32 15.47
N VAL A 446 -4.74 34.14 16.05
CA VAL A 446 -3.60 34.73 15.33
C VAL A 446 -2.40 33.78 15.37
N ASP A 447 -1.82 33.54 14.19
CA ASP A 447 -0.63 32.71 14.06
C ASP A 447 0.60 33.38 14.70
N GLU A 448 1.31 32.64 15.54
CA GLU A 448 2.42 33.16 16.32
C GLU A 448 3.63 33.55 15.47
N LYS A 449 3.77 33.02 14.26
CA LYS A 449 4.89 33.29 13.33
C LYS A 449 4.51 34.32 12.27
N THR A 450 3.43 34.10 11.53
CA THR A 450 3.01 34.95 10.41
C THR A 450 2.23 36.18 10.87
N LYS A 451 1.75 36.18 12.11
CA LYS A 451 0.91 37.24 12.70
C LYS A 451 -0.41 37.46 11.95
N GLN A 452 -0.84 36.48 11.16
CA GLN A 452 -2.11 36.52 10.43
C GLN A 452 -3.25 35.96 11.28
N GLN A 453 -4.45 36.51 11.14
CA GLN A 453 -5.66 35.88 11.66
C GLN A 453 -5.99 34.65 10.80
N VAL A 454 -5.89 33.45 11.38
CA VAL A 454 -6.08 32.17 10.66
C VAL A 454 -7.43 31.54 10.96
N SER A 455 -7.75 31.35 12.24
CA SER A 455 -9.08 30.90 12.66
C SER A 455 -10.07 32.08 12.74
N PRO A 456 -11.35 31.85 13.04
CA PRO A 456 -12.27 32.89 13.48
C PRO A 456 -11.66 33.75 14.60
N LEU A 457 -12.10 35.00 14.68
CA LEU A 457 -11.61 35.94 15.69
C LEU A 457 -12.16 35.55 17.06
N TYR A 458 -11.30 34.98 17.90
CA TYR A 458 -11.61 34.70 19.31
C TYR A 458 -10.99 35.76 20.21
N ARG A 459 -11.52 35.92 21.42
CA ARG A 459 -10.91 36.79 22.42
C ARG A 459 -9.63 36.12 22.95
N PRO A 460 -8.44 36.75 22.80
CA PRO A 460 -7.20 36.20 23.32
C PRO A 460 -7.19 36.20 24.85
N ILE A 461 -6.31 35.38 25.43
CA ILE A 461 -5.98 35.46 26.86
C ILE A 461 -5.04 36.65 27.05
N THR A 462 -5.36 37.52 28.01
CA THR A 462 -4.58 38.75 28.29
C THR A 462 -4.07 38.82 29.72
N SER A 463 -4.32 37.80 30.54
CA SER A 463 -3.76 37.69 31.88
C SER A 463 -2.24 37.52 31.83
N GLU A 464 -1.55 37.98 32.88
CA GLU A 464 -0.09 37.81 33.00
C GLU A 464 0.30 36.32 33.13
N TYR A 465 -0.54 35.53 33.80
CA TYR A 465 -0.37 34.09 33.98
C TYR A 465 -1.53 33.34 33.34
N LEU A 466 -1.22 32.23 32.66
CA LEU A 466 -2.22 31.35 32.09
C LEU A 466 -2.93 30.57 33.20
N ASP A 467 -4.25 30.70 33.24
CA ASP A 467 -5.11 29.83 34.03
C ASP A 467 -5.47 28.57 33.23
N PHE A 468 -5.38 27.40 33.86
CA PHE A 468 -5.59 26.13 33.16
C PHE A 468 -7.02 25.99 32.64
N ASP A 469 -8.02 26.35 33.44
CA ASP A 469 -9.43 26.19 33.07
C ASP A 469 -9.81 27.17 31.94
N GLU A 470 -9.33 28.42 31.99
CA GLU A 470 -9.51 29.38 30.90
C GLU A 470 -8.85 28.90 29.59
N VAL A 471 -7.63 28.37 29.66
CA VAL A 471 -6.91 27.84 28.49
C VAL A 471 -7.67 26.65 27.90
N MET A 472 -8.12 25.72 28.74
CA MET A 472 -8.83 24.52 28.27
C MET A 472 -10.18 24.86 27.64
N GLU A 473 -10.93 25.82 28.19
CA GLU A 473 -12.20 26.28 27.60
C GLU A 473 -11.97 26.88 26.19
N LYS A 474 -10.96 27.75 26.05
CA LYS A 474 -10.64 28.35 24.75
C LYS A 474 -10.07 27.32 23.77
N TYR A 475 -9.32 26.36 24.28
CA TYR A 475 -8.73 25.30 23.46
C TYR A 475 -9.80 24.37 22.90
N ASP A 476 -10.82 24.01 23.69
CA ASP A 476 -11.98 23.24 23.24
C ASP A 476 -12.72 23.95 22.08
N GLN A 477 -13.00 25.25 22.23
CA GLN A 477 -13.61 26.06 21.17
C GLN A 477 -12.76 26.11 19.88
N MET A 478 -11.44 26.19 20.01
CA MET A 478 -10.54 26.17 18.87
C MET A 478 -10.47 24.79 18.20
N MET A 479 -10.53 23.70 18.99
CA MET A 479 -10.62 22.33 18.47
C MET A 479 -11.93 22.07 17.73
N GLU A 480 -13.06 22.65 18.16
CA GLU A 480 -14.32 22.57 17.43
C GLU A 480 -14.19 23.18 16.02
N TRP A 481 -13.60 24.38 15.92
CA TRP A 481 -13.30 24.99 14.63
C TRP A 481 -12.36 24.13 13.77
N LEU A 482 -11.25 23.66 14.37
CA LEU A 482 -10.24 22.89 13.66
C LEU A 482 -10.79 21.57 13.13
N SER A 483 -11.55 20.84 13.95
CA SER A 483 -12.14 19.56 13.56
C SER A 483 -13.10 19.71 12.37
N LYS A 484 -13.97 20.72 12.40
CA LYS A 484 -14.88 21.03 11.29
C LYS A 484 -14.11 21.38 10.03
N LEU A 485 -13.15 22.31 10.11
CA LEU A 485 -12.36 22.71 8.96
C LEU A 485 -11.60 21.52 8.36
N TYR A 486 -11.05 20.67 9.21
CA TYR A 486 -10.27 19.51 8.78
C TYR A 486 -11.16 18.48 8.04
N VAL A 487 -12.30 18.11 8.61
CA VAL A 487 -13.24 17.17 7.99
C VAL A 487 -13.79 17.73 6.67
N ASP A 488 -14.18 19.00 6.64
CA ASP A 488 -14.68 19.64 5.41
C ASP A 488 -13.60 19.69 4.31
N THR A 489 -12.33 19.90 4.70
CA THR A 489 -11.21 19.88 3.74
C THR A 489 -11.00 18.49 3.16
N LEU A 490 -11.00 17.46 4.02
CA LEU A 490 -10.83 16.08 3.61
C LEU A 490 -12.00 15.56 2.75
N ASN A 491 -13.24 15.99 3.02
CA ASN A 491 -14.40 15.68 2.18
C ASN A 491 -14.17 16.12 0.73
N MET A 492 -13.62 17.32 0.53
CA MET A 492 -13.28 17.84 -0.79
C MET A 492 -12.14 17.06 -1.45
N ILE A 493 -11.10 16.73 -0.67
CA ILE A 493 -9.96 15.95 -1.18
C ILE A 493 -10.42 14.58 -1.67
N HIS A 494 -11.12 13.81 -0.85
CA HIS A 494 -11.49 12.44 -1.20
C HIS A 494 -12.52 12.39 -2.32
N TYR A 495 -13.45 13.35 -2.36
CA TYR A 495 -14.36 13.49 -3.49
C TYR A 495 -13.63 13.70 -4.82
N MET A 496 -12.60 14.56 -4.84
CA MET A 496 -11.81 14.81 -6.05
C MET A 496 -10.87 13.65 -6.39
N HIS A 497 -10.37 12.94 -5.38
CA HIS A 497 -9.53 11.76 -5.60
C HIS A 497 -10.32 10.62 -6.26
N ASP A 498 -11.51 10.30 -5.75
CA ASP A 498 -12.40 9.30 -6.39
C ASP A 498 -12.73 9.68 -7.84
N LYS A 499 -12.83 10.98 -8.14
CA LYS A 499 -13.21 11.45 -9.48
C LYS A 499 -12.06 11.48 -10.49
N TYR A 500 -10.86 11.86 -10.06
CA TYR A 500 -9.73 12.16 -10.97
C TYR A 500 -8.56 11.19 -10.83
N TYR A 501 -8.54 10.38 -9.77
CA TYR A 501 -7.45 9.45 -9.52
C TYR A 501 -7.92 8.20 -8.76
N TYR A 502 -9.00 7.58 -9.22
CA TYR A 502 -9.54 6.34 -8.64
C TYR A 502 -8.55 5.17 -8.74
N GLU A 503 -8.36 4.43 -7.64
CA GLU A 503 -7.40 3.35 -7.51
C GLU A 503 -7.91 2.02 -8.09
N ALA A 504 -8.33 2.02 -9.35
CA ALA A 504 -9.04 0.91 -10.00
C ALA A 504 -8.35 -0.46 -9.84
N ALA A 505 -7.03 -0.52 -9.93
CA ALA A 505 -6.27 -1.77 -9.79
C ALA A 505 -6.34 -2.35 -8.36
N GLU A 506 -6.30 -1.51 -7.32
CA GLU A 506 -6.41 -1.96 -5.93
C GLU A 506 -7.87 -2.29 -5.59
N MET A 507 -8.79 -1.42 -5.99
CA MET A 507 -10.22 -1.58 -5.72
C MET A 507 -10.83 -2.78 -6.45
N ALA A 508 -10.23 -3.22 -7.56
CA ALA A 508 -10.65 -4.44 -8.25
C ALA A 508 -10.43 -5.71 -7.42
N LEU A 509 -9.54 -5.63 -6.43
CA LEU A 509 -9.19 -6.71 -5.53
C LEU A 509 -9.79 -6.49 -4.12
N ILE A 510 -10.86 -5.70 -4.04
CA ILE A 510 -11.64 -5.41 -2.83
C ILE A 510 -13.11 -5.69 -3.13
N ASP A 511 -13.88 -6.11 -2.12
CA ASP A 511 -15.33 -6.33 -2.25
C ASP A 511 -16.02 -5.05 -2.73
N THR A 512 -17.02 -5.18 -3.61
CA THR A 512 -17.66 -4.02 -4.25
C THR A 512 -18.38 -3.11 -3.24
N ASN A 513 -18.99 -3.70 -2.21
CA ASN A 513 -19.47 -2.94 -1.06
C ASN A 513 -18.36 -2.78 -0.01
N VAL A 514 -17.46 -1.84 -0.27
CA VAL A 514 -16.33 -1.54 0.61
C VAL A 514 -16.71 -0.55 1.71
N ARG A 515 -16.38 -0.89 2.95
CA ARG A 515 -16.52 0.03 4.08
C ARG A 515 -15.37 1.05 4.03
N ARG A 516 -15.74 2.33 4.12
CA ARG A 516 -14.78 3.45 4.10
C ARG A 516 -14.76 4.11 5.47
N THR A 517 -13.57 4.25 6.04
CA THR A 517 -13.37 5.00 7.29
C THR A 517 -12.58 6.28 7.03
N PHE A 518 -12.81 7.28 7.87
CA PHE A 518 -12.19 8.59 7.74
C PHE A 518 -11.06 8.72 8.77
N ALA A 519 -9.81 8.64 8.32
CA ALA A 519 -8.65 8.60 9.20
C ALA A 519 -8.12 10.01 9.48
N THR A 520 -8.55 10.62 10.59
CA THR A 520 -8.06 11.93 11.07
C THR A 520 -6.94 11.72 12.09
N GLY A 521 -5.84 12.46 11.93
CA GLY A 521 -4.63 12.33 12.77
C GLY A 521 -4.14 13.63 13.37
#